data_AF-A0A924G5L8-F1
#
_entry.id   AF-A0A924G5L8-F1
#
_cell.length_a   1.000
_cell.length_b   1.000
_cell.length_c   1.000
_cell.angle_alpha   90.00
_cell.angle_beta   90.00
_cell.angle_gamma   90.00
#
_symmetry.space_group_name_H-M   'P 1'
#
loop_
_entity.id
_entity.type
_entity.pdbx_description
1 polymer ?
#
loop_
_entity_poly.entity_id
_entity_poly.type
_entity_poly.pdbx_seq_one_letter_code
_entity_poly.pdbx_strand_id
1 'polypeptide(L)' 'GFLYKEIATQHFISKETVKKHINNIYKKLHVQNRTEAVIRFLEN' A
#
# COMPACT_ATOMS: atom_id res chain seq x y z
N GLY A 1 0.18 0.60 -12.58
CA GLY A 1 -0.36 0.79 -11.22
C GLY A 1 -0.26 2.26 -10.87
N PHE A 2 -1.17 2.78 -10.03
CA PHE A 2 -1.21 4.20 -9.66
C PHE A 2 0.04 4.65 -8.89
N LEU A 3 0.46 5.87 -9.13
CA LEU A 3 1.50 6.54 -8.35
C LEU A 3 0.93 6.98 -6.99
N TYR A 4 1.79 7.09 -5.97
CA TYR A 4 1.35 7.58 -4.65
C TYR A 4 0.71 8.97 -4.70
N LYS A 5 1.11 9.82 -5.65
CA LYS A 5 0.49 11.13 -5.87
C LYS A 5 -0.95 11.01 -6.37
N GLU A 6 -1.26 10.02 -7.20
CA GLU A 6 -2.59 9.83 -7.79
C GLU A 6 -3.55 9.28 -6.75
N ILE A 7 -3.10 8.30 -5.96
CA ILE A 7 -3.86 7.75 -4.82
C ILE A 7 -4.13 8.85 -3.80
N ALA A 8 -3.12 9.67 -3.49
CA ALA A 8 -3.26 10.81 -2.59
C ALA A 8 -4.34 11.80 -3.07
N THR A 9 -4.32 12.16 -4.37
CA THR A 9 -5.33 13.03 -4.98
C THR A 9 -6.72 12.42 -4.97
N GLN A 10 -6.86 11.14 -5.35
CA GLN A 10 -8.15 10.44 -5.40
C GLN A 10 -8.83 10.33 -4.02
N HIS A 11 -8.02 10.20 -2.97
CA HIS A 11 -8.51 10.04 -1.60
C HIS A 11 -8.41 11.30 -0.75
N PHE A 12 -8.05 12.45 -1.32
CA PHE A 12 -7.89 13.73 -0.62
C PHE A 12 -6.97 13.66 0.62
N ILE A 13 -5.90 12.86 0.54
CA ILE A 13 -4.90 12.69 1.61
C ILE A 13 -3.50 13.03 1.13
N SER A 14 -2.56 13.20 2.06
CA SER A 14 -1.16 13.47 1.70
C SER A 14 -0.46 12.20 1.14
N LYS A 15 0.56 12.41 0.31
CA LYS A 15 1.46 11.32 -0.15
C LYS A 15 2.10 10.56 1.02
N GLU A 16 2.39 11.23 2.13
CA GLU A 16 2.94 10.61 3.33
C GLU A 16 1.91 9.72 4.04
N THR A 17 0.65 10.16 4.08
CA THR A 17 -0.47 9.38 4.58
C THR A 17 -0.63 8.09 3.78
N VAL A 18 -0.55 8.15 2.43
CA VAL A 18 -0.56 6.95 1.56
C VAL A 18 0.58 5.99 1.93
N LYS A 19 1.82 6.50 2.08
CA LYS A 19 2.97 5.66 2.51
C LYS A 19 2.73 5.01 3.87
N LYS A 20 2.16 5.74 4.82
CA LYS A 20 1.84 5.22 6.15
C LYS A 20 0.77 4.11 6.09
N HIS A 21 -0.26 4.28 5.27
CA HIS A 21 -1.25 3.22 5.02
C HIS A 21 -0.59 1.96 4.44
N ILE A 22 0.26 2.10 3.41
CA ILE A 22 0.97 0.97 2.81
C ILE A 22 1.84 0.24 3.84
N ASN A 23 2.62 0.98 4.64
CA ASN A 23 3.44 0.38 5.70
C ASN A 23 2.60 -0.36 6.74
N ASN A 24 1.43 0.16 7.11
CA ASN A 24 0.53 -0.52 8.03
C ASN A 24 -0.07 -1.79 7.41
N ILE A 25 -0.39 -1.76 6.12
CA ILE A 25 -0.87 -2.95 5.39
C ILE A 25 0.22 -4.02 5.36
N TYR A 26 1.46 -3.65 5.02
CA TYR A 26 2.58 -4.58 5.02
C TYR A 26 2.81 -5.21 6.39
N LYS A 27 2.75 -4.42 7.47
CA LYS A 27 2.81 -4.94 8.85
C LYS A 27 1.70 -5.94 9.16
N LYS A 28 0.45 -5.64 8.79
CA LYS A 28 -0.70 -6.52 9.03
C LYS A 28 -0.61 -7.83 8.24
N LEU A 29 -0.07 -7.77 7.03
CA LEU A 29 0.11 -8.93 6.16
C LEU A 29 1.40 -9.70 6.44
N HIS A 30 2.27 -9.18 7.32
CA HIS A 30 3.61 -9.71 7.61
C HIS A 30 4.49 -9.84 6.35
N VAL A 31 4.46 -8.84 5.48
CA VAL A 31 5.25 -8.76 4.22
C VAL A 31 6.13 -7.52 4.22
N GLN A 32 7.16 -7.47 3.38
CA GLN A 32 8.08 -6.32 3.31
C GLN A 32 7.92 -5.47 2.05
N ASN A 33 7.38 -6.02 0.98
CA ASN A 33 7.24 -5.30 -0.29
C ASN A 33 5.92 -5.57 -1.01
N ARG A 34 5.69 -4.81 -2.07
CA ARG A 34 4.48 -4.89 -2.89
C ARG A 34 4.30 -6.26 -3.51
N THR A 35 5.38 -6.88 -3.99
CA THR A 35 5.33 -8.19 -4.65
C THR A 35 4.88 -9.26 -3.67
N GLU A 36 5.48 -9.31 -2.48
CA GLU A 36 5.05 -10.21 -1.41
C GLU A 36 3.59 -9.95 -0.99
N ALA A 37 3.19 -8.68 -0.87
CA ALA A 37 1.79 -8.34 -0.55
C ALA A 37 0.81 -8.88 -1.61
N VAL A 38 1.19 -8.81 -2.89
CA VAL A 38 0.38 -9.34 -4.00
C VAL A 38 0.35 -10.87 -3.97
N ILE A 39 1.50 -11.53 -3.78
CA ILE A 39 1.57 -13.00 -3.66
C ILE A 39 0.69 -13.46 -2.50
N ARG A 40 0.84 -12.85 -1.31
CA ARG A 40 0.05 -13.17 -0.13
C ARG A 40 -1.46 -12.99 -0.34
N PHE A 41 -1.86 -12.00 -1.14
CA PHE A 41 -3.26 -11.80 -1.51
C PHE A 41 -3.78 -12.88 -2.46
N LEU A 42 -2.95 -13.39 -3.38
CA LEU A 42 -3.33 -14.46 -4.31
C LEU A 42 -3.33 -15.86 -3.67
N GLU A 43 -2.58 -16.04 -2.58
CA GLU A 43 -2.51 -17.30 -1.82
C GLU A 43 -3.62 -17.45 -0.75
N ASN A 44 -4.42 -16.40 -0.50
CA ASN A 44 -5.65 -16.49 0.30
C ASN A 44 -6.87 -16.59 -0.61
#